data_AF-A0A1D2WFM9-F1
#
_entry.id   AF-A0A1D2WFM9-F1
#
_cell.length_a   1.000
_cell.length_b   1.000
_cell.length_c   1.000
_cell.angle_alpha   90.00
_cell.angle_beta   90.00
_cell.angle_gamma   90.00
#
_symmetry.space_group_name_H-M   'P 1'
#
loop_
_entity.id
_entity.type
_entity.pdbx_description
1 polymer ?
#
loop_
_entity_poly.entity_id
_entity_poly.type
_entity_poly.pdbx_seq_one_letter_code
_entity_poly.pdbx_strand_id
1 'polypeptide(L)'
;MIISNEIKVDLFLNDDEYVNISLDRLELLLSPYKEKVQGLLHPKETLSINNAYICFSDDDEKHVFYCKIYKTSVGPDIWILLLADKREGYALYKNPLTNKLELAWYRSDLQEPLSKEMERMKITCYIPK
;
A
#
# COMPACT_ATOMS: atom_id res chain seq x y z
N MET A 1 4.62 10.84 -4.82
CA MET A 1 5.86 10.59 -4.04
C MET A 1 6.15 9.09 -4.06
N ILE A 2 7.40 8.70 -4.28
CA ILE A 2 7.85 7.31 -4.24
C ILE A 2 8.79 7.14 -3.05
N ILE A 3 8.56 6.10 -2.26
CA ILE A 3 9.32 5.78 -1.06
C ILE A 3 10.19 4.55 -1.34
N SER A 4 11.41 4.61 -0.81
CA SER A 4 12.46 3.58 -0.97
C SER A 4 11.97 2.18 -0.59
N ASN A 5 12.59 1.17 -1.19
CA ASN A 5 12.36 -0.24 -0.87
C ASN A 5 12.99 -0.69 0.47
N GLU A 6 13.76 0.19 1.11
CA GLU A 6 14.47 -0.08 2.37
C GLU A 6 13.57 0.00 3.60
N ILE A 7 12.37 0.56 3.45
CA ILE A 7 11.42 0.71 4.55
C ILE A 7 11.02 -0.65 5.15
N LYS A 8 10.72 -0.59 6.44
CA LYS A 8 10.28 -1.72 7.25
C LYS A 8 8.89 -1.45 7.79
N VAL A 9 8.10 -2.51 7.88
CA VAL A 9 6.74 -2.45 8.43
C VAL A 9 6.55 -3.55 9.46
N ASP A 10 5.62 -3.31 10.36
CA ASP A 10 5.07 -4.30 11.26
C ASP A 10 3.69 -4.67 10.74
N LEU A 11 3.48 -5.92 10.35
CA LEU A 11 2.20 -6.42 9.85
C LEU A 11 1.49 -7.22 10.93
N PHE A 12 0.22 -6.88 11.15
CA PHE A 12 -0.71 -7.64 11.99
C PHE A 12 -1.72 -8.31 11.07
N LEU A 13 -1.79 -9.64 11.08
CA LEU A 13 -2.58 -10.43 10.14
C LEU A 13 -3.18 -11.67 10.82
N ASN A 14 -4.51 -11.70 10.99
CA ASN A 14 -5.23 -12.84 11.59
C ASN A 14 -4.60 -13.36 12.89
N ASP A 15 -4.39 -12.46 13.85
CA ASP A 15 -3.76 -12.72 15.17
C ASP A 15 -2.24 -12.97 15.14
N ASP A 16 -1.63 -13.11 13.96
CA ASP A 16 -0.17 -13.14 13.83
C ASP A 16 0.43 -11.72 13.75
N GLU A 17 1.63 -11.58 14.29
CA GLU A 17 2.44 -10.36 14.22
C GLU A 17 3.76 -10.64 13.51
N TYR A 18 4.05 -9.84 12.48
CA TYR A 18 5.27 -9.90 11.67
C TYR A 18 5.98 -8.56 11.75
N VAL A 19 6.92 -8.43 12.70
CA VAL A 19 7.62 -7.18 13.01
C VAL A 19 8.85 -6.99 12.12
N ASN A 20 9.13 -5.74 11.73
CA ASN A 20 10.34 -5.31 11.03
C ASN A 20 10.58 -6.09 9.72
N ILE A 21 9.52 -6.28 8.93
CA ILE A 21 9.58 -7.01 7.66
C ILE A 21 9.81 -6.05 6.48
N SER A 22 10.48 -6.54 5.44
CA SER A 22 10.63 -5.79 4.18
C SER A 22 9.33 -5.74 3.37
N LEU A 23 9.27 -4.82 2.41
CA LEU A 23 8.18 -4.78 1.44
C LEU A 23 8.03 -6.08 0.63
N ASP A 24 9.13 -6.77 0.30
CA ASP A 24 9.07 -8.09 -0.35
C ASP A 24 8.39 -9.13 0.53
N ARG A 25 8.67 -9.14 1.83
CA ARG A 25 8.02 -10.06 2.75
C ARG A 25 6.55 -9.70 2.96
N LEU A 26 6.23 -8.40 3.05
CA LEU A 26 4.86 -7.91 3.11
C LEU A 26 4.06 -8.34 1.87
N GLU A 27 4.63 -8.16 0.67
CA GLU A 27 4.02 -8.58 -0.60
C GLU A 27 3.74 -10.09 -0.59
N LEU A 28 4.73 -10.90 -0.20
CA LEU A 28 4.60 -12.35 -0.14
C LEU A 28 3.46 -12.79 0.80
N LEU A 29 3.34 -12.15 1.97
CA LEU A 29 2.30 -12.47 2.97
C LEU A 29 0.90 -12.06 2.49
N LEU A 30 0.79 -10.98 1.73
CA LEU A 30 -0.49 -10.44 1.26
C LEU A 30 -0.88 -10.90 -0.15
N SER A 31 0.05 -11.44 -0.94
CA SER A 31 -0.19 -11.95 -2.30
C SER A 31 -1.27 -13.02 -2.41
N PRO A 32 -1.42 -13.96 -1.46
CA PRO A 32 -2.54 -14.91 -1.48
C PRO A 32 -3.92 -14.22 -1.52
N TYR A 33 -4.06 -12.99 -1.03
CA TYR A 33 -5.30 -12.23 -1.11
C TYR A 33 -5.52 -11.62 -2.50
N LYS A 34 -4.46 -11.31 -3.26
CA LYS A 34 -4.57 -10.90 -4.67
C LYS A 34 -5.08 -12.05 -5.53
N GLU A 35 -4.50 -13.23 -5.36
CA GLU A 35 -4.83 -14.43 -6.14
C GLU A 35 -6.30 -14.83 -5.95
N LYS A 36 -6.78 -14.80 -4.71
CA LYS A 36 -8.19 -15.12 -4.37
C LYS A 36 -9.21 -14.21 -5.06
N VAL A 37 -8.85 -12.99 -5.41
CA VAL A 37 -9.76 -11.99 -5.99
C VAL A 37 -9.49 -11.71 -7.47
N GLN A 38 -8.54 -12.43 -8.05
CA GLN A 38 -8.16 -12.25 -9.44
C GLN A 38 -9.34 -12.59 -10.36
N GLY A 39 -9.72 -11.63 -11.21
CA GLY A 39 -10.88 -11.75 -12.10
C GLY A 39 -12.25 -11.52 -11.42
N LEU A 40 -12.29 -11.27 -10.11
CA LEU A 40 -13.53 -10.99 -9.38
C LEU A 40 -13.78 -9.50 -9.18
N LEU A 41 -12.73 -8.68 -9.06
CA LEU A 41 -12.85 -7.24 -8.87
C LEU A 41 -12.99 -6.49 -10.19
N HIS A 42 -13.93 -5.54 -10.24
CA HIS A 42 -14.04 -4.59 -11.34
C HIS A 42 -12.98 -3.48 -11.23
N PRO A 43 -12.65 -2.79 -12.34
CA PRO A 43 -11.69 -1.70 -12.33
C PRO A 43 -12.03 -0.64 -11.27
N LYS A 44 -11.00 -0.18 -10.55
CA LYS A 44 -11.06 0.76 -9.42
C LYS A 44 -11.76 0.25 -8.17
N GLU A 45 -12.13 -1.03 -8.10
CA GLU A 45 -12.67 -1.60 -6.87
C GLU A 45 -11.59 -1.94 -5.86
N THR A 46 -11.98 -1.87 -4.58
CA THR A 46 -11.13 -2.28 -3.46
C THR A 46 -11.83 -3.34 -2.64
N LEU A 47 -11.06 -4.34 -2.19
CA LEU A 47 -11.48 -5.29 -1.17
C LEU A 47 -10.60 -5.12 0.06
N SER A 48 -11.23 -5.01 1.23
CA SER A 48 -10.47 -4.97 2.48
C SER A 48 -9.96 -6.35 2.84
N ILE A 49 -8.70 -6.43 3.28
CA ILE A 49 -8.18 -7.64 3.91
C ILE A 49 -8.60 -7.55 5.39
N ASN A 50 -9.53 -8.41 5.79
CA ASN A 50 -10.02 -8.42 7.17
C ASN A 50 -8.88 -8.75 8.13
N ASN A 51 -8.89 -8.13 9.30
CA ASN A 51 -7.89 -8.33 10.36
C ASN A 51 -6.45 -8.15 9.88
N ALA A 52 -6.24 -7.22 8.94
CA ALA A 52 -4.93 -6.90 8.39
C ALA A 52 -4.67 -5.39 8.42
N TYR A 53 -3.63 -5.00 9.14
CA TYR A 53 -3.12 -3.63 9.15
C TYR A 53 -1.61 -3.64 9.36
N ILE A 54 -0.97 -2.54 8.99
CA ILE A 54 0.43 -2.31 9.26
C ILE A 54 0.64 -1.06 10.09
N CYS A 55 1.81 -0.98 10.71
CA CYS A 55 2.46 0.28 11.06
C CYS A 55 3.83 0.31 10.38
N PHE A 56 4.37 1.50 10.12
CA PHE A 56 5.79 1.59 9.71
C PHE A 56 6.67 1.35 10.94
N SER A 57 7.69 0.51 10.82
CA SER A 57 8.47 0.08 12.00
C SER A 57 9.25 1.23 12.66
N ASP A 58 9.61 2.24 11.89
CA ASP A 58 10.30 3.46 12.36
C ASP A 58 9.32 4.61 12.70
N ASP A 59 8.01 4.32 12.76
CA ASP A 59 7.00 5.29 13.17
C ASP A 59 6.73 5.19 14.68
N ASP A 60 7.34 6.10 15.44
CA ASP A 60 7.17 6.21 16.89
C ASP A 60 5.70 6.42 17.31
N GLU A 61 4.91 7.09 16.47
CA GLU A 61 3.49 7.37 16.73
C GLU A 61 2.58 6.19 16.33
N LYS A 62 3.15 5.17 15.67
CA LYS A 62 2.47 3.93 15.26
C LYS A 62 1.19 4.19 14.48
N HIS A 63 1.24 5.06 13.47
CA HIS A 63 0.13 5.29 12.58
C HIS A 63 -0.27 4.00 11.88
N VAL A 64 -1.56 3.67 11.97
CA VAL A 64 -2.12 2.44 11.41
C VAL A 64 -2.53 2.64 9.96
N PHE A 65 -2.14 1.70 9.10
CA PHE A 65 -2.57 1.63 7.70
C PHE A 65 -3.26 0.29 7.44
N TYR A 66 -4.51 0.34 6.98
CA TYR A 66 -5.30 -0.85 6.69
C TYR A 66 -4.97 -1.43 5.33
N CYS A 67 -4.83 -2.75 5.26
CA CYS A 67 -4.48 -3.43 4.02
C CYS A 67 -5.70 -3.66 3.15
N LYS A 68 -5.62 -3.28 1.88
CA LYS A 68 -6.64 -3.56 0.86
C LYS A 68 -6.03 -4.09 -0.41
N ILE A 69 -6.82 -4.87 -1.14
CA ILE A 69 -6.53 -5.26 -2.52
C ILE A 69 -7.27 -4.31 -3.44
N TYR A 70 -6.57 -3.74 -4.43
CA TYR A 70 -7.12 -2.77 -5.37
C TYR A 70 -6.93 -3.22 -6.81
N LYS A 71 -8.02 -3.20 -7.57
CA LYS A 71 -7.98 -3.42 -9.01
C LYS A 71 -7.69 -2.09 -9.71
N THR A 72 -6.59 -2.00 -10.45
CA THR A 72 -6.27 -0.81 -11.23
C THR A 72 -7.34 -0.50 -12.28
N SER A 73 -7.40 0.75 -12.74
CA SER A 73 -8.34 1.19 -13.76
C SER A 73 -8.10 0.54 -15.12
N VAL A 74 -6.87 0.14 -15.40
CA VAL A 74 -6.42 -0.40 -16.69
C VAL A 74 -5.56 -1.64 -16.47
N GLY A 75 -5.74 -2.64 -17.33
CA GLY A 75 -4.93 -3.85 -17.34
C GLY A 75 -5.37 -4.90 -16.30
N PRO A 76 -4.64 -6.02 -16.18
CA PRO A 76 -4.92 -7.09 -15.21
C PRO A 76 -4.38 -6.78 -13.81
N ASP A 77 -3.61 -5.71 -13.63
CA ASP A 77 -2.88 -5.44 -12.39
C ASP A 77 -3.76 -5.28 -11.14
N ILE A 78 -3.27 -5.86 -10.05
CA ILE A 78 -3.88 -5.81 -8.72
C ILE A 78 -2.81 -5.36 -7.73
N TRP A 79 -3.08 -4.27 -7.04
CA TRP A 79 -2.15 -3.67 -6.08
C TRP A 79 -2.58 -3.96 -4.64
N ILE A 80 -1.62 -3.90 -3.73
CA ILE A 80 -1.90 -3.78 -2.30
C ILE A 80 -1.91 -2.30 -1.96
N LEU A 81 -2.99 -1.83 -1.35
CA LEU A 81 -3.07 -0.50 -0.76
C LEU A 81 -2.91 -0.61 0.76
N LEU A 82 -2.12 0.30 1.31
CA LEU A 82 -1.92 0.53 2.73
C LEU A 82 -2.58 1.87 3.03
N LEU A 83 -3.82 1.87 3.52
CA LEU A 83 -4.63 3.08 3.65
C LEU A 83 -4.67 3.60 5.09
N ALA A 84 -4.28 4.86 5.29
CA ALA A 84 -4.41 5.55 6.58
C ALA A 84 -5.88 5.89 6.87
N ASP A 85 -6.65 6.20 5.82
CA ASP A 85 -8.08 6.48 5.93
C ASP A 85 -8.85 5.97 4.69
N LYS A 86 -10.06 6.50 4.45
CA LYS A 86 -10.89 6.07 3.31
C LYS A 86 -10.36 6.56 1.95
N ARG A 87 -9.43 7.51 1.92
CA ARG A 87 -9.02 8.27 0.74
C ARG A 87 -7.53 8.21 0.47
N GLU A 88 -6.69 8.11 1.49
CA GLU A 88 -5.25 8.32 1.40
C GLU A 88 -4.45 7.15 1.97
N GLY A 89 -3.29 6.91 1.36
CA GLY A 89 -2.29 5.98 1.86
C GLY A 89 -1.18 5.73 0.85
N TYR A 90 -0.78 4.47 0.72
CA TYR A 90 0.28 4.05 -0.17
C TYR A 90 -0.12 2.83 -1.00
N ALA A 91 0.22 2.85 -2.29
CA ALA A 91 0.16 1.69 -3.15
C ALA A 91 1.51 0.99 -3.16
N LEU A 92 1.52 -0.28 -2.79
CA LEU A 92 2.67 -1.16 -2.96
C LEU A 92 2.69 -1.68 -4.39
N TYR A 93 3.75 -1.37 -5.11
CA TYR A 93 3.93 -1.75 -6.50
C TYR A 93 5.37 -2.14 -6.78
N LYS A 94 5.58 -2.90 -7.84
CA LYS A 94 6.92 -3.26 -8.31
C LYS A 94 7.37 -2.27 -9.38
N ASN A 95 8.42 -1.52 -9.10
CA ASN A 95 8.96 -0.55 -10.03
C ASN A 95 9.59 -1.29 -11.23
N PRO A 96 9.15 -1.03 -12.47
CA PRO A 96 9.63 -1.76 -13.64
C PRO A 96 11.08 -1.43 -14.02
N LEU A 97 11.61 -0.28 -13.59
CA LEU A 97 12.97 0.15 -13.89
C LEU A 97 13.99 -0.48 -12.93
N THR A 98 13.64 -0.55 -11.64
CA THR A 98 14.54 -1.05 -10.59
C THR A 98 14.27 -2.51 -10.25
N ASN A 99 13.13 -3.07 -10.68
CA ASN A 99 12.63 -4.39 -10.33
C ASN A 99 12.43 -4.60 -8.81
N LYS A 100 12.38 -3.50 -8.04
CA LYS A 100 12.19 -3.49 -6.58
C LYS A 100 10.76 -3.11 -6.22
N LEU A 101 10.29 -3.59 -5.08
CA LEU A 101 9.03 -3.14 -4.50
C LEU A 101 9.20 -1.78 -3.84
N GLU A 102 8.26 -0.87 -4.11
CA GLU A 102 8.28 0.51 -3.62
C GLU A 102 6.86 0.90 -3.19
N LEU A 103 6.76 1.95 -2.38
CA LEU A 103 5.47 2.58 -2.07
C LEU A 103 5.31 3.87 -2.87
N ALA A 104 4.21 3.97 -3.60
CA ALA A 104 3.76 5.23 -4.20
C ALA A 104 2.61 5.81 -3.38
N TRP A 105 2.68 7.10 -3.04
CA TRP A 105 1.56 7.77 -2.40
C TRP A 105 0.30 7.63 -3.26
N TYR A 106 -0.80 7.22 -2.62
CA TYR A 106 -2.08 6.97 -3.25
C TYR A 106 -3.15 7.86 -2.64
N ARG A 107 -4.00 8.41 -3.50
CA ARG A 107 -5.18 9.15 -3.09
C ARG A 107 -6.34 8.91 -4.05
N SER A 108 -7.50 8.51 -3.52
CA SER A 108 -8.63 8.00 -4.30
C SER A 108 -9.34 9.04 -5.16
N ASP A 109 -9.24 10.33 -4.80
CA ASP A 109 -9.90 11.44 -5.48
C ASP A 109 -9.05 12.07 -6.60
N LEU A 110 -7.83 11.57 -6.82
CA LEU A 110 -6.96 12.05 -7.90
C LEU A 110 -7.41 11.46 -9.25
N GLN A 111 -7.73 12.36 -10.18
CA GLN A 111 -8.00 11.99 -11.58
C GLN A 111 -6.73 12.00 -12.44
N GLU A 112 -5.77 12.86 -12.10
CA GLU A 112 -4.50 13.02 -12.80
C GLU A 112 -3.35 13.06 -11.79
N PRO A 113 -2.13 12.67 -12.19
CA PRO A 113 -0.93 12.83 -11.38
C PRO A 113 -0.71 14.30 -11.01
N LEU A 114 -0.31 14.55 -9.76
CA LEU A 114 0.04 15.89 -9.31
C LEU A 114 1.53 16.19 -9.53
N SER A 115 1.88 17.48 -9.56
CA SER A 115 3.28 17.88 -9.42
C SER A 115 3.81 17.51 -8.02
N LYS A 116 5.13 17.29 -7.89
CA LYS A 116 5.75 16.95 -6.60
C LYS A 116 5.46 17.97 -5.50
N GLU A 117 5.34 19.26 -5.84
CA GLU A 117 5.01 20.32 -4.89
C GLU A 117 3.56 20.19 -4.40
N MET A 118 2.62 19.99 -5.32
CA MET A 118 1.21 19.81 -4.98
C MET A 118 0.97 18.52 -4.19
N GLU A 119 1.68 17.44 -4.50
CA GLU A 119 1.66 16.21 -3.70
C GLU A 119 2.07 16.52 -2.25
N ARG A 120 3.21 17.17 -2.04
CA ARG A 120 3.72 17.52 -0.69
C ARG A 120 2.73 18.36 0.11
N MET A 121 2.00 19.27 -0.54
CA MET A 121 0.97 20.09 0.11
C MET A 121 -0.31 19.32 0.46
N LYS A 122 -0.56 18.17 -0.15
CA LYS A 122 -1.79 17.39 0.00
C LYS A 122 -1.63 16.12 0.84
N ILE A 123 -0.40 15.65 1.05
CA ILE A 123 -0.15 14.49 1.89
C ILE A 123 -0.54 14.82 3.33
N THR A 124 -1.46 14.04 3.89
CA THR A 124 -1.89 14.20 5.29
C THR A 124 -1.57 12.98 6.17
N CYS A 125 -1.26 11.84 5.55
CA CYS A 125 -0.81 10.66 6.26
C CYS A 125 0.70 10.70 6.58
N TYR A 126 1.13 9.81 7.48
CA TYR A 126 2.53 9.65 7.83
C TYR A 126 3.40 9.33 6.60
N ILE A 127 4.58 9.94 6.53
CA ILE A 127 5.58 9.72 5.48
C ILE A 127 6.75 8.93 6.08
N PRO A 128 6.91 7.63 5.75
CA PRO A 128 8.06 6.86 6.21
C PRO A 128 9.37 7.44 5.65
N LYS A 129 10.42 7.39 6.48
CA LYS A 129 11.74 7.95 6.21
C LYS A 129 12.67 6.96 5.52
#